data_AF-A0A7V6D4Z7-F1
#
_entry.id   AF-A0A7V6D4Z7-F1
#
_cell.length_a   1.000
_cell.length_b   1.000
_cell.length_c   1.000
_cell.angle_alpha   90.00
_cell.angle_beta   90.00
_cell.angle_gamma   90.00
#
_symmetry.space_group_name_H-M   'P 1'
#
loop_
_entity.id
_entity.type
_entity.pdbx_description
1 polymer ?
#
loop_
_entity_poly.entity_id
_entity_poly.type
_entity_poly.pdbx_seq_one_letter_code
_entity_poly.pdbx_strand_id
1 'polypeptide(L)'
;MQRSEPTAVTRFALSQRIEHILLMVSFTMLCLTGLPQKYHEVAWGQAILSFLGGVATAQTIHHLFAAMFLFEAVYHLVVLALELAFARHKPLGMLPGLQDVKDGLQSVA
;
A
#
# COMPACT_ATOMS: atom_id res chain seq x y z
N MET A 1 -35.89 -5.41 27.31
CA MET A 1 -34.76 -5.68 26.41
C MET A 1 -34.09 -4.34 26.09
N GLN A 2 -32.96 -4.03 26.74
CA GLN A 2 -32.17 -2.83 26.42
C GLN A 2 -31.40 -3.11 25.13
N ARG A 3 -31.63 -2.32 24.09
CA ARG A 3 -30.87 -2.37 22.84
C ARG A 3 -29.61 -1.55 23.06
N SER A 4 -28.46 -2.22 23.12
CA SER A 4 -27.16 -1.55 23.18
C SER A 4 -27.02 -0.68 21.93
N GLU A 5 -27.01 0.64 22.09
CA GLU A 5 -26.72 1.57 21.00
C GLU A 5 -25.36 1.19 20.38
N PRO A 6 -25.26 1.03 19.06
CA PRO A 6 -24.01 0.62 18.42
C PRO A 6 -22.94 1.67 18.70
N THR A 7 -21.97 1.32 19.56
CA THR A 7 -20.85 2.19 19.89
C THR A 7 -19.94 2.27 18.67
N ALA A 8 -19.81 3.45 18.06
CA ALA A 8 -18.94 3.65 16.91
C ALA A 8 -17.47 3.47 17.33
N VAL A 9 -16.84 2.37 16.92
CA VAL A 9 -15.42 2.11 17.17
C VAL A 9 -14.59 2.61 16.00
N THR A 10 -13.61 3.47 16.26
CA THR A 10 -12.64 3.93 15.27
C THR A 10 -11.57 2.86 15.02
N ARG A 11 -11.78 2.03 13.99
CA ARG A 11 -10.84 0.94 13.64
C ARG A 11 -9.46 1.43 13.17
N PHE A 12 -9.43 2.49 12.37
CA PHE A 12 -8.20 3.07 11.82
C PHE A 12 -8.07 4.53 12.21
N ALA A 13 -6.94 4.86 12.84
CA ALA A 13 -6.55 6.24 13.11
C ALA A 13 -6.37 7.01 11.78
N LEU A 14 -6.56 8.32 11.82
CA LEU A 14 -6.39 9.17 10.64
C LEU A 14 -4.97 9.06 10.07
N SER A 15 -3.95 8.97 10.93
CA SER A 15 -2.56 8.76 10.52
C SER A 15 -2.38 7.49 9.69
N GLN A 16 -2.88 6.35 10.19
CA GLN A 16 -2.82 5.07 9.47
C GLN A 16 -3.49 5.15 8.09
N ARG A 17 -4.61 5.87 7.97
CA ARG A 17 -5.27 6.05 6.66
C ARG A 17 -4.42 6.87 5.71
N ILE A 18 -3.78 7.93 6.20
CA ILE A 18 -2.89 8.77 5.40
C ILE A 18 -1.68 7.96 4.94
N GLU A 19 -1.07 7.17 5.82
CA GLU A 19 0.05 6.27 5.49
C GLU A 19 -0.32 5.32 4.34
N HIS A 20 -1.49 4.67 4.45
CA HIS A 20 -1.96 3.75 3.42
C HIS A 20 -2.26 4.45 2.10
N ILE A 21 -2.87 5.65 2.12
CA ILE A 21 -3.13 6.41 0.90
C ILE A 21 -1.80 6.79 0.24
N LEU A 22 -0.82 7.24 1.02
CA LEU A 22 0.51 7.60 0.50
C LEU A 22 1.21 6.39 -0.12
N LEU A 23 1.14 5.23 0.54
CA LEU A 23 1.68 3.97 0.03
C LEU A 23 0.98 3.54 -1.27
N MET A 24 -0.35 3.59 -1.32
CA MET A 24 -1.13 3.23 -2.52
C MET A 24 -0.81 4.15 -3.71
N VAL A 25 -0.77 5.46 -3.49
CA VAL A 25 -0.47 6.44 -4.54
C VAL A 25 0.95 6.26 -5.06
N SER A 26 1.94 6.15 -4.16
CA SER A 26 3.34 6.00 -4.56
C SER A 26 3.60 4.67 -5.27
N PHE A 27 3.04 3.56 -4.79
CA PHE A 27 3.09 2.27 -5.49
C PHE A 27 2.44 2.34 -6.88
N THR A 28 1.27 2.96 -6.99
CA THR A 28 0.57 3.11 -8.28
C THR A 28 1.40 3.92 -9.26
N MET A 29 2.02 5.02 -8.81
CA MET A 29 2.91 5.84 -9.64
C MET A 29 4.17 5.09 -10.06
N LEU A 30 4.74 4.24 -9.19
CA LEU A 30 5.84 3.36 -9.56
C LEU A 30 5.45 2.39 -10.68
N CYS A 31 4.26 1.78 -10.60
CA CYS A 31 3.73 0.93 -11.66
C CYS A 31 3.50 1.70 -12.96
N LEU A 32 2.85 2.88 -12.89
CA LEU A 32 2.55 3.71 -14.06
C LEU A 32 3.79 4.28 -14.75
N THR A 33 4.90 4.46 -14.03
CA THR A 33 6.15 4.97 -14.61
C THR A 33 7.11 3.85 -14.99
N GLY A 34 7.16 2.75 -14.23
CA GLY A 34 8.10 1.66 -14.42
C GLY A 34 7.64 0.60 -15.43
N LEU A 35 6.35 0.23 -15.43
CA LEU A 35 5.83 -0.77 -16.38
C LEU A 35 5.99 -0.31 -17.85
N PRO A 36 5.64 0.94 -18.21
CA PRO A 36 5.85 1.39 -19.59
C PRO A 36 7.33 1.42 -20.02
N GLN A 37 8.25 1.72 -19.10
CA GLN A 37 9.68 1.68 -19.37
C GLN A 37 10.16 0.26 -19.67
N LYS A 38 9.68 -0.73 -18.91
CA LYS A 38 9.98 -2.15 -19.15
C LYS A 38 9.38 -2.66 -20.45
N TYR A 39 8.17 -2.22 -20.78
CA TYR A 39 7.43 -2.64 -21.98
C TYR A 39 7.41 -1.52 -23.02
N HIS A 40 8.57 -0.97 -23.37
CA HIS A 40 8.65 0.13 -24.36
C HIS A 40 8.34 -0.31 -25.80
N GLU A 41 8.37 -1.61 -26.09
CA GLU A 41 8.10 -2.15 -27.44
C GLU A 41 6.60 -2.26 -27.78
N VAL A 42 5.72 -2.20 -26.77
CA VAL A 42 4.27 -2.31 -26.99
C VAL A 42 3.62 -0.94 -27.05
N ALA A 43 2.58 -0.82 -27.89
CA ALA A 43 1.93 0.46 -28.18
C ALA A 43 1.43 1.21 -26.92
N TRP A 44 0.88 0.48 -25.94
CA TRP A 44 0.42 1.09 -24.69
C TRP A 44 1.57 1.64 -23.85
N GLY A 45 2.74 0.98 -23.85
CA GLY A 45 3.93 1.45 -23.15
C GLY A 45 4.45 2.74 -23.75
N GLN A 46 4.54 2.81 -25.09
CA GLN A 46 4.91 4.02 -25.80
C GLN A 46 3.91 5.17 -25.60
N ALA A 47 2.61 4.88 -25.60
CA ALA A 47 1.58 5.88 -25.37
C ALA A 47 1.71 6.52 -23.97
N ILE A 48 1.92 5.71 -22.93
CA ILE A 48 2.09 6.22 -21.56
C ILE A 48 3.40 6.99 -21.43
N LEU A 49 4.51 6.47 -21.97
CA LEU A 49 5.80 7.18 -21.96
C LEU A 49 5.69 8.54 -22.67
N SER A 50 4.99 8.59 -23.80
CA SER A 50 4.78 9.84 -24.55
C SER A 50 3.94 10.84 -23.75
N PHE A 51 2.88 10.36 -23.10
CA PHE A 51 2.05 11.19 -22.20
C PHE A 51 2.85 11.73 -21.01
N LEU A 52 3.75 10.94 -20.45
CA LEU A 52 4.62 11.34 -19.34
C LEU A 52 5.79 12.25 -19.76
N GLY A 53 5.91 12.61 -21.04
CA GLY A 53 7.00 13.46 -21.54
C GLY A 53 8.31 12.71 -21.81
N GLY A 54 8.22 11.42 -22.12
CA GLY A 54 9.33 10.56 -22.52
C GLY A 54 9.98 9.77 -21.36
N VAL A 55 10.95 8.94 -21.72
CA VAL A 55 11.62 8.00 -20.80
C VAL A 55 12.36 8.73 -19.67
N ALA A 56 13.10 9.80 -19.98
CA ALA A 56 13.87 10.55 -18.98
C ALA A 56 12.97 11.18 -17.90
N THR A 57 11.85 11.77 -18.32
CA THR A 57 10.86 12.36 -17.42
C THR A 57 10.19 11.26 -16.58
N ALA A 58 9.74 10.18 -17.21
CA ALA A 58 9.16 9.03 -16.51
C ALA A 58 10.12 8.42 -15.48
N GLN A 59 11.41 8.32 -15.79
CA GLN A 59 12.45 7.82 -14.87
C GLN A 59 12.66 8.76 -13.68
N THR A 60 12.68 10.07 -13.91
CA THR A 60 12.80 11.06 -12.84
C THR A 60 11.61 10.99 -11.89
N ILE A 61 10.39 10.92 -12.44
CA ILE A 61 9.16 10.74 -11.65
C ILE A 61 9.21 9.41 -10.89
N HIS A 62 9.65 8.33 -11.53
CA HIS A 62 9.80 7.02 -10.88
C HIS A 62 10.72 7.08 -9.67
N HIS A 63 11.91 7.68 -9.79
CA HIS A 63 12.85 7.80 -8.67
C HIS A 63 12.30 8.65 -7.52
N LEU A 64 11.56 9.72 -7.82
CA LEU A 64 10.89 10.52 -6.79
C LEU A 64 9.88 9.68 -6.00
N PHE A 65 9.02 8.94 -6.68
CA PHE A 65 8.06 8.05 -6.03
C PHE A 65 8.71 6.85 -5.37
N ALA A 66 9.87 6.38 -5.85
CA ALA A 66 10.64 5.30 -5.23
C ALA A 66 11.19 5.75 -3.88
N ALA A 67 11.76 6.96 -3.81
CA ALA A 67 12.24 7.53 -2.55
C ALA A 67 11.09 7.73 -1.55
N MET A 68 9.95 8.27 -2.01
CA MET A 68 8.75 8.45 -1.19
C MET A 68 8.19 7.11 -0.68
N PHE A 69 8.03 6.12 -1.56
CA PHE A 69 7.53 4.79 -1.22
C PHE A 69 8.46 4.09 -0.23
N LEU A 70 9.78 4.19 -0.44
CA LEU A 70 10.76 3.58 0.46
C LEU A 70 10.70 4.23 1.85
N PHE A 71 10.65 5.56 1.92
CA PHE A 71 10.50 6.28 3.18
C PHE A 71 9.24 5.85 3.92
N GLU A 72 8.11 5.82 3.22
CA GLU A 72 6.82 5.46 3.80
C GLU A 72 6.77 3.99 4.24
N ALA A 73 7.30 3.08 3.42
CA ALA A 73 7.37 1.66 3.77
C ALA A 73 8.23 1.43 5.03
N VAL A 74 9.38 2.11 5.14
CA VAL A 74 10.22 2.02 6.34
C VAL A 74 9.50 2.60 7.55
N TYR A 75 8.93 3.79 7.43
CA TYR A 75 8.18 4.43 8.50
C TYR A 75 7.02 3.55 8.99
N HIS A 76 6.20 3.04 8.06
CA HIS A 76 5.07 2.17 8.35
C HIS A 76 5.51 0.87 9.04
N LEU A 77 6.58 0.24 8.58
CA LEU A 77 7.13 -0.97 9.21
C LEU A 77 7.67 -0.70 10.62
N VAL A 78 8.33 0.44 10.84
CA VAL A 78 8.84 0.84 12.17
C VAL A 78 7.68 1.09 13.13
N VAL A 79 6.64 1.83 12.72
CA VAL A 79 5.46 2.08 13.54
C VAL A 79 4.77 0.76 13.89
N LEU A 80 4.58 -0.13 12.92
CA LEU A 80 4.01 -1.45 13.15
C LEU A 80 4.84 -2.29 14.12
N ALA A 81 6.17 -2.28 13.97
CA ALA A 81 7.07 -3.01 14.86
C ALA A 81 7.05 -2.46 16.29
N LEU A 82 7.01 -1.14 16.46
CA LEU A 82 6.88 -0.49 17.76
C LEU A 82 5.50 -0.78 18.39
N GLU A 83 4.42 -0.68 17.62
CA GLU A 83 3.10 -1.08 18.09
C GLU A 83 3.07 -2.54 18.52
N LEU A 84 3.71 -3.45 17.77
CA LEU A 84 3.80 -4.86 18.15
C LEU A 84 4.63 -5.10 19.42
N ALA A 85 5.74 -4.37 19.59
CA ALA A 85 6.62 -4.53 20.74
C ALA A 85 6.03 -3.94 22.02
N PHE A 86 5.30 -2.82 21.93
CA PHE A 86 4.83 -2.05 23.09
C PHE A 86 3.32 -2.15 23.34
N ALA A 87 2.49 -2.50 22.36
CA ALA A 87 1.04 -2.55 22.56
C ALA A 87 0.62 -3.87 23.25
N ARG A 88 0.35 -3.78 24.54
CA ARG A 88 -0.53 -4.75 25.21
C ARG A 88 -1.98 -4.49 24.77
N HIS A 89 -2.55 -5.41 23.98
CA HIS A 89 -3.99 -5.53 23.70
C HIS A 89 -4.63 -4.61 22.63
N LYS A 90 -3.95 -4.30 21.51
CA LYS A 90 -4.69 -3.93 20.29
C LYS A 90 -5.07 -5.20 19.50
N PRO A 91 -6.31 -5.33 19.00
CA PRO A 91 -6.68 -6.46 18.15
C PRO A 91 -5.90 -6.38 16.83
N LEU A 92 -4.96 -7.31 16.64
CA LEU A 92 -4.08 -7.43 15.48
C LEU A 92 -4.80 -7.95 14.21
N GLY A 93 -6.10 -7.68 14.06
CA GLY A 93 -6.96 -8.29 13.03
C GLY A 93 -6.71 -7.87 11.57
N MET A 94 -5.55 -7.27 11.30
CA MET A 94 -5.06 -6.93 9.96
C MET A 94 -3.68 -7.55 9.67
N LEU A 95 -3.07 -8.20 10.67
CA LEU A 95 -1.90 -9.03 10.44
C LEU A 95 -2.39 -10.39 9.95
N PRO A 96 -1.84 -10.89 8.82
CA PRO A 96 -2.16 -12.22 8.35
C PRO A 96 -1.70 -13.26 9.38
N GLY A 97 -2.62 -14.13 9.79
CA GLY A 97 -2.38 -15.27 10.66
C GLY A 97 -2.38 -16.60 9.90
N LEU A 98 -2.03 -17.68 10.60
CA LEU A 98 -2.09 -19.03 10.04
C LEU A 98 -3.53 -19.45 9.66
N GLN A 99 -4.54 -18.82 10.28
CA GLN A 99 -5.95 -19.05 9.97
C GLN A 99 -6.29 -18.54 8.56
N ASP A 100 -5.81 -17.35 8.19
CA ASP A 100 -6.08 -16.76 6.88
C ASP A 100 -5.52 -17.62 5.73
N VAL A 101 -4.40 -18.33 5.97
CA VAL A 101 -3.84 -19.29 5.00
C VAL A 101 -4.75 -20.50 4.81
N LYS A 102 -5.29 -21.05 5.91
CA LYS A 102 -6.22 -22.18 5.86
C LYS A 102 -7.51 -21.77 5.14
N ASP A 103 -8.04 -20.60 5.47
CA ASP A 103 -9.26 -20.06 4.87
C ASP A 103 -9.05 -19.78 3.37
N GLY A 104 -7.88 -19.28 2.98
CA GLY A 104 -7.49 -19.11 1.58
C GLY A 104 -7.46 -20.43 0.80
N LEU A 105 -6.85 -21.47 1.37
CA LEU A 105 -6.83 -22.81 0.74
C LEU A 105 -8.22 -23.43 0.63
N GLN A 106 -9.09 -23.26 1.64
CA GLN A 106 -10.47 -23.74 1.58
C GLN A 106 -11.33 -22.99 0.57
N SER A 107 -11.00 -21.74 0.24
CA SER A 107 -11.77 -20.96 -0.74
C SER A 107 -11.57 -21.40 -2.19
N VAL A 108 -10.47 -22.11 -2.49
CA VAL A 108 -10.09 -22.55 -3.84
C VAL A 108 -10.34 -24.06 -4.05
N ALA A 109 -10.54 -24.81 -2.97
CA ALA A 109 -10.83 -26.25 -2.99
C ALA A 109 -12.34 -26.52 -3.12
#